data_AF-A0A1X6MYW8-F1
#
_entry.id   AF-A0A1X6MYW8-F1
#
_cell.length_a   1.000
_cell.length_b   1.000
_cell.length_c   1.000
_cell.angle_alpha   90.00
_cell.angle_beta   90.00
_cell.angle_gamma   90.00
#
_symmetry.space_group_name_H-M   'P 1'
#
loop_
_entity.id
_entity.type
_entity.pdbx_description
1 polymer ?
#
loop_
_entity_poly.entity_id
_entity_poly.type
_entity_poly.pdbx_seq_one_letter_code
_entity_poly.pdbx_strand_id
1 'polypeptide(L)'
;MANILNDNDIVAALFARFTGGYHYMIALYGVGEGNTAIKLHVNNLTGDFAFDTGSYNLLGSLTLCTLIKIGTRGQVSPAEIRAIVEAIPLEVPPADQATEKTFDCRVWFREAVRRLDANGILTCPDIDALEIELERLADPNARSILQGIGRFTYFVATTCT
;
A
#
# COMPACT_ATOMS: atom_id res chain seq x y z
N MET A 1 -23.29 -4.42 1.07
CA MET A 1 -22.34 -4.21 -0.04
C MET A 1 -21.60 -5.52 -0.22
N ALA A 2 -21.50 -6.04 -1.44
CA ALA A 2 -20.67 -7.22 -1.70
C ALA A 2 -19.22 -6.89 -1.33
N ASN A 3 -18.54 -7.80 -0.62
CA ASN A 3 -17.14 -7.62 -0.26
C ASN A 3 -16.32 -7.76 -1.55
N ILE A 4 -15.86 -6.64 -2.10
CA ILE A 4 -15.05 -6.62 -3.33
C ILE A 4 -13.68 -7.27 -3.07
N LEU A 5 -13.24 -7.26 -1.81
CA LEU A 5 -12.00 -7.87 -1.36
C LEU A 5 -12.23 -9.23 -0.69
N ASN A 6 -11.24 -10.10 -0.82
CA ASN A 6 -11.16 -11.40 -0.16
C ASN A 6 -9.78 -11.61 0.48
N ASP A 7 -9.64 -12.68 1.27
CA ASP A 7 -8.45 -12.92 2.11
C ASP A 7 -7.18 -13.26 1.31
N ASN A 8 -7.27 -13.39 -0.02
CA ASN A 8 -6.11 -13.54 -0.91
C ASN A 8 -5.67 -12.24 -1.57
N ASP A 9 -6.35 -11.12 -1.35
CA ASP A 9 -6.02 -9.87 -2.04
C ASP A 9 -4.82 -9.15 -1.42
N ILE A 10 -3.96 -8.63 -2.30
CA ILE A 10 -2.92 -7.67 -1.98
C ILE A 10 -3.48 -6.30 -2.33
N VAL A 11 -3.50 -5.40 -1.35
CA VAL A 11 -4.08 -4.07 -1.52
C VAL A 11 -3.07 -2.96 -1.27
N ALA A 12 -3.14 -1.91 -2.07
CA ALA A 12 -2.60 -0.60 -1.74
C ALA A 12 -3.64 0.14 -0.87
N ALA A 13 -3.20 0.63 0.29
CA ALA A 13 -3.99 1.48 1.16
C ALA A 13 -3.38 2.89 1.18
N LEU A 14 -4.19 3.88 0.77
CA LEU A 14 -3.79 5.29 0.78
C LEU A 14 -4.50 6.02 1.91
N PHE A 15 -3.72 6.69 2.76
CA PHE A 15 -4.24 7.49 3.86
C PHE A 15 -3.97 8.98 3.61
N ALA A 16 -4.97 9.83 3.84
CA ALA A 16 -4.83 11.27 3.71
C ALA A 16 -3.85 11.83 4.74
N ARG A 17 -3.03 12.79 4.31
CA ARG A 17 -2.18 13.59 5.18
C ARG A 17 -2.69 15.03 5.24
N PHE A 18 -2.70 15.61 6.44
CA PHE A 18 -3.02 17.03 6.63
C PHE A 18 -2.05 17.97 5.91
N THR A 19 -0.82 17.52 5.66
CA THR A 19 0.20 18.26 4.93
C THR A 19 0.08 18.13 3.41
N GLY A 20 -0.93 17.43 2.90
CA GLY A 20 -1.05 17.06 1.49
C GLY A 20 -0.35 15.75 1.15
N GLY A 21 -0.73 15.18 -0.01
CA GLY A 21 -0.29 13.86 -0.47
C GLY A 21 -0.85 12.71 0.37
N TYR A 22 -0.25 11.54 0.19
CA TYR A 22 -0.73 10.29 0.79
C TYR A 22 0.35 9.58 1.59
N HIS A 23 -0.10 8.82 2.58
CA HIS A 23 0.67 7.74 3.16
C HIS A 23 0.35 6.46 2.40
N TYR A 24 1.38 5.77 1.93
CA TYR A 24 1.27 4.55 1.15
C TYR A 24 1.57 3.33 2.02
N MET A 25 0.76 2.29 1.89
CA MET A 25 0.90 1.05 2.63
C MET A 25 0.49 -0.12 1.75
N ILE A 26 1.22 -1.24 1.80
CA ILE A 26 0.74 -2.52 1.28
C ILE A 26 0.05 -3.25 2.43
N ALA A 27 -1.11 -3.84 2.15
CA ALA A 27 -1.80 -4.71 3.10
C ALA A 27 -2.14 -6.05 2.46
N LEU A 28 -2.03 -7.11 3.25
CA LEU A 28 -2.59 -8.42 2.92
C LEU A 28 -3.96 -8.49 3.59
N TYR A 29 -5.02 -8.46 2.80
CA TYR A 29 -6.38 -8.34 3.34
C TYR A 29 -6.83 -9.64 4.02
N GLY A 30 -7.59 -9.54 5.12
CA GLY A 30 -8.25 -10.67 5.78
C GLY A 30 -7.36 -11.73 6.46
N VAL A 31 -6.04 -11.61 6.39
CA VAL A 31 -5.10 -12.62 6.92
C VAL A 31 -4.53 -12.29 8.31
N GLY A 32 -4.89 -11.14 8.88
CA GLY A 32 -4.48 -10.70 10.21
C GLY A 32 -5.37 -11.25 11.33
N GLU A 33 -4.96 -11.01 12.57
CA GLU A 33 -5.74 -11.41 13.75
C GLU A 33 -7.14 -10.79 13.72
N GLY A 34 -8.17 -11.58 14.03
CA GLY A 34 -9.55 -11.08 14.04
C GLY A 34 -10.08 -10.69 12.65
N ASN A 35 -9.57 -11.31 11.58
CA ASN A 35 -9.92 -11.00 10.19
C ASN A 35 -9.53 -9.57 9.76
N THR A 36 -8.46 -9.04 10.36
CA THR A 36 -7.86 -7.75 9.97
C THR A 36 -6.88 -7.94 8.81
N ALA A 37 -6.26 -6.86 8.33
CA ALA A 37 -5.19 -6.97 7.35
C ALA A 37 -3.82 -7.14 8.04
N ILE A 38 -2.88 -7.82 7.38
CA ILE A 38 -1.46 -7.69 7.76
C ILE A 38 -0.91 -6.46 7.04
N LYS A 39 -0.43 -5.49 7.82
CA LYS A 39 0.27 -4.30 7.32
C LYS A 39 1.69 -4.65 6.90
N LEU A 40 2.13 -4.11 5.77
CA LEU A 40 3.51 -4.15 5.28
C LEU A 40 3.88 -2.71 4.89
N HIS A 41 4.81 -2.11 5.64
CA HIS A 41 5.01 -0.67 5.58
C HIS A 41 6.39 -0.25 6.11
N VAL A 42 6.83 0.96 5.77
CA VAL A 42 7.94 1.62 6.46
C VAL A 42 7.50 2.95 7.04
N ASN A 43 7.85 3.21 8.29
CA ASN A 43 7.59 4.49 8.94
C ASN A 43 8.84 4.96 9.68
N ASN A 44 8.85 6.23 10.08
CA ASN A 44 9.94 6.85 10.83
C ASN A 44 9.47 7.38 12.19
N LEU A 45 8.51 6.70 12.83
CA LEU A 45 7.93 7.15 14.11
C LEU A 45 8.98 7.24 15.25
N THR A 46 10.09 6.51 15.13
CA THR A 46 11.19 6.47 16.11
C THR A 46 12.42 7.28 15.67
N GLY A 47 12.33 8.08 14.61
CA GLY A 47 13.43 8.90 14.07
C GLY A 47 13.91 8.40 12.72
N ASP A 48 14.49 7.20 12.69
CA ASP A 48 14.91 6.54 11.45
C ASP A 48 13.76 5.74 10.82
N PHE A 49 13.79 5.57 9.50
CA PHE A 49 12.86 4.67 8.83
C PHE A 49 13.12 3.23 9.30
N ALA A 50 12.03 2.50 9.56
CA ALA A 50 12.05 1.09 9.91
C ALA A 50 10.85 0.38 9.28
N PHE A 51 11.04 -0.89 8.94
CA PHE A 51 9.95 -1.76 8.51
C PHE A 51 9.00 -2.05 9.68
N ASP A 52 7.70 -1.93 9.40
CA ASP A 52 6.62 -2.01 10.37
C ASP A 52 5.52 -2.93 9.83
N THR A 53 5.21 -3.98 10.61
CA THR A 53 4.26 -5.02 10.24
C THR A 53 3.47 -5.50 11.44
N GLY A 54 2.27 -6.02 11.18
CA GLY A 54 1.35 -6.54 12.18
C GLY A 54 -0.09 -6.46 11.72
N SER A 55 -0.99 -7.04 12.52
CA SER A 55 -2.44 -6.92 12.33
C SER A 55 -2.86 -5.45 12.36
N TYR A 56 -3.65 -5.02 11.38
CA TYR A 56 -4.09 -3.64 11.23
C TYR A 56 -5.56 -3.57 10.79
N ASN A 57 -6.38 -2.89 11.59
CA ASN A 57 -7.78 -2.66 11.27
C ASN A 57 -7.91 -1.51 10.26
N LEU A 58 -7.81 -1.81 8.97
CA LEU A 58 -8.00 -0.85 7.88
C LEU A 58 -9.34 -0.11 8.00
N LEU A 59 -10.43 -0.84 8.28
CA LEU A 59 -11.79 -0.30 8.30
C LEU A 59 -12.02 0.66 9.48
N GLY A 60 -11.21 0.56 10.52
CA GLY A 60 -11.23 1.46 11.68
C GLY A 60 -10.36 2.71 11.53
N SER A 61 -9.62 2.86 10.44
CA SER A 61 -8.74 4.01 10.24
C SER A 61 -9.52 5.26 9.86
N LEU A 62 -9.33 6.35 10.61
CA LEU A 62 -9.97 7.64 10.36
C LEU A 62 -9.38 8.39 9.16
N THR A 63 -8.20 8.00 8.70
CA THR A 63 -7.49 8.69 7.61
C THR A 63 -7.43 7.88 6.32
N LEU A 64 -7.97 6.66 6.29
CA LEU A 64 -8.01 5.84 5.10
C LEU A 64 -8.90 6.49 4.03
N CYS A 65 -8.35 6.69 2.83
CA CYS A 65 -9.06 7.26 1.69
C CYS A 65 -9.63 6.19 0.77
N THR A 66 -8.81 5.19 0.46
CA THR A 66 -9.14 4.18 -0.53
C THR A 66 -8.32 2.91 -0.30
N LEU A 67 -8.95 1.77 -0.59
CA LEU A 67 -8.32 0.46 -0.67
C LEU A 67 -8.41 -0.01 -2.11
N ILE A 68 -7.25 -0.31 -2.69
CA ILE A 68 -7.15 -0.63 -4.11
C ILE A 68 -6.48 -1.99 -4.21
N LYS A 69 -7.20 -2.98 -4.74
CA LYS A 69 -6.61 -4.28 -5.06
C LYS A 69 -5.57 -4.10 -6.16
N ILE A 70 -4.32 -4.46 -5.90
CA ILE A 70 -3.20 -4.39 -6.84
C ILE A 70 -2.66 -5.76 -7.26
N GLY A 71 -3.15 -6.82 -6.63
CA GLY A 71 -2.74 -8.19 -6.94
C GLY A 71 -3.46 -9.23 -6.08
N THR A 72 -3.11 -10.49 -6.29
CA THR A 72 -3.63 -11.64 -5.51
C THR A 72 -2.46 -12.51 -5.09
N ARG A 73 -2.38 -12.89 -3.81
CA ARG A 73 -1.29 -13.72 -3.27
C ARG A 73 -1.20 -15.12 -3.93
N GLY A 74 -2.32 -15.63 -4.45
CA GLY A 74 -2.40 -16.97 -4.98
C GLY A 74 -2.04 -18.02 -3.91
N GLN A 75 -0.99 -18.80 -4.16
CA GLN A 75 -0.47 -19.80 -3.21
C GLN A 75 0.65 -19.24 -2.31
N VAL A 76 1.09 -17.99 -2.51
CA VAL A 76 2.18 -17.40 -1.76
C VAL A 76 1.71 -17.03 -0.36
N SER A 77 2.44 -17.49 0.65
CA SER A 77 2.11 -17.24 2.04
C SER A 77 2.34 -15.77 2.43
N PRO A 78 1.61 -15.24 3.42
CA PRO A 78 1.87 -13.90 3.95
C PRO A 78 3.32 -13.71 4.43
N ALA A 79 3.94 -14.77 4.96
CA ALA A 79 5.32 -14.74 5.44
C ALA A 79 6.34 -14.59 4.30
N GLU A 80 6.13 -15.24 3.15
CA GLU A 80 6.97 -15.09 1.97
C GLU A 80 6.90 -13.68 1.40
N ILE A 81 5.69 -13.11 1.28
CA ILE A 81 5.51 -11.73 0.82
C ILE A 81 6.20 -10.76 1.77
N ARG A 82 6.02 -10.95 3.08
CA ARG A 82 6.70 -10.14 4.10
C ARG A 82 8.22 -10.22 3.92
N ALA A 83 8.79 -11.41 3.80
CA ALA A 83 10.24 -11.58 3.68
C ALA A 83 10.81 -10.84 2.47
N ILE A 84 10.09 -10.82 1.34
CA ILE A 84 10.49 -10.08 0.14
C ILE A 84 10.55 -8.57 0.39
N VAL A 85 9.49 -8.00 1.00
CA VAL A 85 9.39 -6.54 1.17
C VAL A 85 10.15 -6.01 2.38
N GLU A 86 10.38 -6.84 3.39
CA GLU A 86 11.20 -6.53 4.58
C GLU A 86 12.69 -6.47 4.23
N ALA A 87 13.13 -7.21 3.20
CA ALA A 87 14.51 -7.20 2.73
C ALA A 87 14.89 -5.97 1.88
N ILE A 88 13.94 -5.06 1.62
CA ILE A 88 14.18 -3.85 0.84
C ILE A 88 15.08 -2.89 1.62
N PRO A 89 16.22 -2.44 1.07
CA PRO A 89 17.06 -1.41 1.70
C PRO A 89 16.27 -0.11 1.94
N LEU A 90 16.49 0.51 3.10
CA LEU A 90 15.81 1.76 3.50
C LEU A 90 16.52 2.99 2.92
N GLU A 91 16.71 2.99 1.60
CA GLU A 91 17.34 4.04 0.82
C GLU A 91 16.62 4.21 -0.53
N VAL A 92 16.87 5.32 -1.23
CA VAL A 92 16.27 5.56 -2.55
C VAL A 92 16.83 4.53 -3.54
N PRO A 93 15.98 3.66 -4.13
CA PRO A 93 16.44 2.63 -5.05
C PRO A 93 16.97 3.27 -6.34
N PRO A 94 17.92 2.63 -7.06
CA PRO A 94 18.51 3.19 -8.28
C PRO A 94 17.49 3.65 -9.33
N ALA A 95 16.36 2.96 -9.44
CA ALA A 95 15.28 3.31 -10.37
C ALA A 95 14.63 4.68 -10.08
N ASP A 96 14.67 5.14 -8.82
CA ASP A 96 14.02 6.38 -8.39
C ASP A 96 15.03 7.51 -8.09
N GLN A 97 16.34 7.26 -8.11
CA GLN A 97 17.37 8.27 -7.77
C GLN A 97 17.35 9.51 -8.67
N ALA A 98 16.81 9.40 -9.89
CA ALA A 98 16.69 10.54 -10.80
C ALA A 98 15.53 11.50 -10.43
N THR A 99 14.51 11.00 -9.75
CA THR A 99 13.27 11.75 -9.44
C THR A 99 13.08 12.00 -7.95
N GLU A 100 13.63 11.12 -7.10
CA GLU A 100 13.46 11.12 -5.65
C GLU A 100 14.74 11.51 -4.93
N LYS A 101 14.68 12.54 -4.09
CA LYS A 101 15.84 13.04 -3.32
C LYS A 101 15.96 12.40 -1.93
N THR A 102 14.86 11.86 -1.42
CA THR A 102 14.74 11.38 -0.04
C THR A 102 13.95 10.09 0.00
N PHE A 103 14.35 9.17 0.85
CA PHE A 103 13.60 7.95 1.11
C PHE A 103 12.36 8.27 1.96
N ASP A 104 11.23 7.68 1.59
CA ASP A 104 9.99 7.72 2.37
C ASP A 104 9.12 6.48 2.12
N CYS A 105 7.93 6.44 2.73
CA CYS A 105 6.99 5.33 2.55
C CYS A 105 6.51 5.15 1.10
N ARG A 106 6.48 6.21 0.29
CA ARG A 106 6.06 6.16 -1.11
C ARG A 106 7.18 5.52 -1.94
N VAL A 107 8.42 5.94 -1.72
CA VAL A 107 9.61 5.34 -2.36
C VAL A 107 9.70 3.85 -2.03
N TRP A 108 9.53 3.48 -0.75
CA TRP A 108 9.50 2.07 -0.35
C TRP A 108 8.33 1.30 -0.98
N PHE A 109 7.14 1.89 -1.03
CA PHE A 109 5.97 1.27 -1.64
C PHE A 109 6.23 0.94 -3.12
N ARG A 110 6.80 1.88 -3.88
CA ARG A 110 7.16 1.70 -5.29
C ARG A 110 8.11 0.52 -5.46
N GLU A 111 9.17 0.47 -4.65
CA GLU A 111 10.13 -0.63 -4.68
C GLU A 111 9.49 -1.96 -4.26
N ALA A 112 8.62 -1.96 -3.26
CA ALA A 112 7.91 -3.16 -2.83
C ALA A 112 7.06 -3.74 -3.97
N VAL A 113 6.33 -2.90 -4.70
CA VAL A 113 5.57 -3.36 -5.88
C VAL A 113 6.49 -3.95 -6.95
N ARG A 114 7.62 -3.30 -7.27
CA ARG A 114 8.61 -3.86 -8.22
C ARG A 114 9.17 -5.21 -7.76
N ARG A 115 9.43 -5.38 -6.47
CA ARG A 115 9.91 -6.65 -5.92
C ARG A 115 8.86 -7.75 -6.00
N LEU A 116 7.58 -7.42 -5.78
CA LEU A 116 6.50 -8.38 -5.92
C LEU A 116 6.27 -8.78 -7.38
N ASP A 117 6.38 -7.83 -8.31
CA ASP A 117 6.35 -8.08 -9.76
C ASP A 117 7.50 -9.00 -10.21
N ALA A 118 8.73 -8.67 -9.81
CA ALA A 118 9.92 -9.46 -10.13
C ALA A 118 9.88 -10.90 -9.55
N ASN A 119 9.07 -11.16 -8.52
CA ASN A 119 8.86 -12.49 -7.95
C ASN A 119 7.58 -13.18 -8.48
N GLY A 120 6.88 -12.58 -9.45
CA GLY A 120 5.67 -13.14 -10.05
C GLY A 120 4.46 -13.20 -9.12
N ILE A 121 4.45 -12.38 -8.06
CA ILE A 121 3.35 -12.33 -7.07
C ILE A 121 2.20 -11.46 -7.57
N LEU A 122 2.52 -10.43 -8.36
CA LEU A 122 1.58 -9.59 -9.10
C LEU A 122 2.22 -9.22 -10.44
N THR A 123 1.45 -8.66 -11.36
CA THR A 123 1.98 -8.10 -12.62
C THR A 123 1.76 -6.59 -12.63
N CYS A 124 2.85 -5.83 -12.66
CA CYS A 124 2.82 -4.37 -12.54
C CYS A 124 4.02 -3.75 -13.28
N PRO A 125 3.96 -3.69 -14.62
CA PRO A 125 5.10 -3.30 -15.45
C PRO A 125 5.44 -1.81 -15.36
N ASP A 126 4.48 -0.98 -14.93
CA ASP A 126 4.62 0.47 -14.86
C ASP A 126 4.16 0.99 -13.49
N ILE A 127 5.13 1.17 -12.59
CA ILE A 127 4.88 1.67 -11.23
C ILE A 127 4.45 3.14 -11.20
N ASP A 128 4.85 3.93 -12.19
CA ASP A 128 4.46 5.34 -12.29
C ASP A 128 2.98 5.44 -12.69
N ALA A 129 2.55 4.60 -13.64
CA ALA A 129 1.14 4.48 -14.01
C ALA A 129 0.29 4.02 -12.82
N LEU A 130 0.78 3.05 -12.02
CA LEU A 130 0.09 2.63 -10.80
C LEU A 130 -0.05 3.80 -9.83
N GLU A 131 1.03 4.50 -9.49
CA GLU A 131 0.98 5.62 -8.54
C GLU A 131 -0.03 6.69 -8.97
N ILE A 132 -0.01 7.09 -10.25
CA ILE A 132 -0.98 8.04 -10.82
C ILE A 132 -2.42 7.53 -10.69
N GLU A 133 -2.66 6.24 -10.94
CA GLU A 133 -3.97 5.62 -10.75
C GLU A 133 -4.42 5.66 -9.28
N LEU A 134 -3.54 5.30 -8.35
CA LEU A 134 -3.82 5.29 -6.92
C LEU A 134 -4.23 6.68 -6.42
N GLU A 135 -3.47 7.72 -6.78
CA GLU A 135 -3.75 9.11 -6.39
C GLU A 135 -5.07 9.59 -6.99
N ARG A 136 -5.30 9.36 -8.29
CA ARG A 136 -6.56 9.71 -8.97
C ARG A 136 -7.77 9.06 -8.30
N LEU A 137 -7.64 7.84 -7.81
CA LEU A 137 -8.72 7.11 -7.11
C LEU A 137 -8.91 7.59 -5.65
N ALA A 138 -7.85 8.10 -5.00
CA ALA A 138 -7.89 8.60 -3.63
C ALA A 138 -8.40 10.06 -3.54
N ASP A 139 -8.03 10.90 -4.50
CA ASP A 139 -8.28 12.36 -4.51
C ASP A 139 -9.72 12.76 -4.21
N PRO A 140 -10.76 12.15 -4.81
CA PRO A 140 -12.14 12.55 -4.57
C PRO A 140 -12.57 12.44 -3.10
N ASN A 141 -11.95 11.52 -2.35
CA ASN A 141 -12.31 11.23 -0.97
C ASN A 141 -11.39 11.87 0.06
N ALA A 142 -10.14 12.19 -0.30
CA ALA A 142 -9.13 12.68 0.64
C ALA A 142 -9.60 13.89 1.44
N ARG A 143 -10.22 14.89 0.78
CA ARG A 143 -10.74 16.09 1.46
C ARG A 143 -11.86 15.76 2.45
N SER A 144 -12.81 14.92 2.05
CA SER A 144 -13.95 14.52 2.88
C SER A 144 -13.48 13.72 4.11
N ILE A 145 -12.47 12.85 3.93
CA ILE A 145 -11.84 12.11 5.02
C ILE A 145 -11.18 13.04 6.04
N LEU A 146 -10.39 14.02 5.59
CA LEU A 146 -9.76 15.00 6.47
C LEU A 146 -10.77 15.88 7.24
N GLN A 147 -11.98 16.05 6.70
CA GLN A 147 -13.09 16.76 7.35
C GLN A 147 -13.92 15.87 8.29
N GLY A 148 -13.61 14.57 8.38
CA GLY A 148 -14.34 13.61 9.22
C GLY A 148 -15.74 13.25 8.69
N ILE A 149 -16.05 13.59 7.45
CA ILE A 149 -17.36 13.33 6.81
C ILE A 149 -17.28 12.29 5.69
N GLY A 150 -16.06 11.94 5.27
CA GLY A 150 -15.80 10.99 4.21
C GLY A 150 -15.98 9.55 4.65
N ARG A 151 -16.13 8.68 3.65
CA ARG A 151 -15.95 7.23 3.80
C ARG A 151 -14.92 6.80 2.79
N PHE A 152 -14.08 5.86 3.18
CA PHE A 152 -13.10 5.31 2.27
C PHE A 152 -13.80 4.51 1.15
N THR A 153 -13.14 4.41 0.00
CA THR A 153 -13.63 3.66 -1.16
C THR A 153 -12.83 2.40 -1.41
N TYR A 154 -13.36 1.56 -2.30
CA TYR A 154 -12.72 0.35 -2.78
C TYR A 154 -12.63 0.37 -4.30
N PHE A 155 -11.48 -0.03 -4.83
CA PHE A 155 -11.28 -0.22 -6.27
C PHE A 155 -10.41 -1.45 -6.55
N VAL A 156 -10.35 -1.82 -7.82
CA VAL A 156 -9.36 -2.75 -8.36
C VAL A 156 -8.50 -1.94 -9.32
N ALA A 157 -7.18 -2.03 -9.17
CA ALA A 157 -6.24 -1.37 -10.07
C ALA A 157 -6.41 -1.93 -11.49
N THR A 158 -6.25 -1.06 -12.48
CA THR A 158 -6.25 -1.44 -13.90
C THR A 158 -4.84 -1.47 -14.46
N THR A 159 -3.89 -0.85 -13.77
CA THR A 159 -2.47 -0.81 -14.13
C THR A 159 -1.70 -2.03 -13.66
N CYS A 160 -2.20 -2.75 -12.64
CA CYS A 160 -1.56 -3.94 -12.05
C CYS A 160 -2.59 -5.02 -11.70
N THR A 161 -2.23 -6.30 -11.88
CA THR A 161 -3.15 -7.46 -11.71
C THR A 161 -2.52 -8.63 -10.98
#